data_AF-A0A7W0Z3N8-F1
#
_entry.id   AF-A0A7W0Z3N8-F1
#
_cell.length_a   1.000
_cell.length_b   1.000
_cell.length_c   1.000
_cell.angle_alpha   90.00
_cell.angle_beta   90.00
_cell.angle_gamma   90.00
#
_symmetry.space_group_name_H-M   'P 1'
#
loop_
_entity.id
_entity.type
_entity.pdbx_description
1 polymer ?
#
loop_
_entity_poly.entity_id
_entity_poly.type
_entity_poly.pdbx_seq_one_letter_code
_entity_poly.pdbx_strand_id
1 'polypeptide(L)'
;ARGNPRTHQHAIAAITWDDFEVVPRLAHDLGLKAQLYVSVLDEGRPLPPRRERERSFHNAMHGQHVTWQTTWSREHPECNVVDRRGTGRQWGVLCYGYPEVRALMRDRIARLVAGYDFDGVFLCLRTQARPAEFADQFGFNEPVRRDFCERTGRDILREDFDLQAWRNLQASYFTRFLREVREILRPTGKTLSIGVPPGDIVGPPIGNWAIEWRTWVADGLIDELVVDQNSSQCPSMWHQLWPMHRGYGYLQNGLDDLHLPPLAEALTRDYGPALSGRGVRLSVARQWRERSAAEEAALLAQPVVSGLVFSTFRHDNPGAIARGTFVA
;
A
#
# COMPACT_ATOMS: atom_id res chain seq x y z
N ALA A 1 21.51 7.34 -1.18
CA ALA A 1 22.49 6.34 -0.71
C ALA A 1 23.59 6.19 -1.75
N ARG A 2 24.87 6.29 -1.37
CA ARG A 2 26.01 5.97 -2.25
C ARG A 2 26.07 4.45 -2.42
N GLY A 3 26.15 3.96 -3.67
CA GLY A 3 26.52 2.56 -3.95
C GLY A 3 25.48 1.65 -4.62
N ASN A 4 24.46 2.17 -5.32
CA ASN A 4 23.71 1.34 -6.28
C ASN A 4 24.26 1.60 -7.70
N PRO A 5 24.94 0.62 -8.34
CA PRO A 5 25.55 0.80 -9.66
C PRO A 5 24.54 0.92 -10.82
N ARG A 6 23.23 0.87 -10.54
CA ARG A 6 22.16 1.08 -11.54
C ARG A 6 21.13 2.13 -11.17
N THR A 7 21.23 2.77 -10.00
CA THR A 7 20.73 4.14 -9.91
C THR A 7 21.75 4.98 -10.64
N HIS A 8 21.39 5.46 -11.83
CA HIS A 8 22.23 6.26 -12.71
C HIS A 8 22.81 7.50 -11.99
N GLN A 9 23.92 7.34 -11.27
CA GLN A 9 24.74 8.48 -10.82
C GLN A 9 25.26 9.30 -12.01
N HIS A 10 25.24 8.72 -13.23
CA HIS A 10 25.67 9.40 -14.44
C HIS A 10 24.58 10.25 -15.13
N ALA A 11 23.33 10.31 -14.62
CA ALA A 11 22.27 11.15 -15.20
C ALA A 11 21.48 12.00 -14.18
N ILE A 12 21.59 11.74 -12.88
CA ILE A 12 20.90 12.57 -11.85
C ILE A 12 21.55 13.96 -11.72
N ALA A 13 22.79 14.15 -12.18
CA ALA A 13 23.48 15.44 -12.14
C ALA A 13 22.81 16.56 -12.98
N ALA A 14 21.85 16.23 -13.85
CA ALA A 14 21.15 17.21 -14.69
C ALA A 14 19.84 17.75 -14.10
N ILE A 15 19.34 17.17 -13.00
CA ILE A 15 18.10 17.64 -12.35
C ILE A 15 18.50 18.64 -11.28
N THR A 16 18.37 19.93 -11.59
CA THR A 16 18.74 21.05 -10.69
C THR A 16 17.57 21.52 -9.82
N TRP A 17 16.46 20.79 -9.79
CA TRP A 17 15.25 21.16 -9.07
C TRP A 17 14.80 20.02 -8.15
N ASP A 18 14.24 20.41 -7.00
CA ASP A 18 13.66 19.49 -6.02
C ASP A 18 12.19 19.25 -6.36
N ASP A 19 11.82 18.01 -6.66
CA ASP A 19 10.45 17.66 -7.02
C ASP A 19 9.47 17.85 -5.87
N PHE A 20 9.94 17.71 -4.63
CA PHE A 20 9.12 17.92 -3.44
C PHE A 20 8.90 19.41 -3.16
N GLU A 21 9.70 20.30 -3.76
CA GLU A 21 9.45 21.75 -3.76
C GLU A 21 8.58 22.18 -4.94
N VAL A 22 8.92 21.72 -6.16
CA VAL A 22 8.29 22.19 -7.39
C VAL A 22 6.85 21.68 -7.53
N VAL A 23 6.59 20.41 -7.21
CA VAL A 23 5.27 19.82 -7.42
C VAL A 23 4.20 20.47 -6.54
N PRO A 24 4.40 20.67 -5.23
CA PRO A 24 3.40 21.37 -4.41
C PRO A 24 3.16 22.80 -4.87
N ARG A 25 4.23 23.56 -5.17
CA ARG A 25 4.10 24.92 -5.69
C ARG A 25 3.23 24.99 -6.94
N LEU A 26 3.52 24.15 -7.95
CA LEU A 26 2.74 24.12 -9.18
C LEU A 26 1.28 23.70 -8.94
N ALA A 27 1.04 22.77 -8.01
CA ALA A 27 -0.31 22.40 -7.63
C ALA A 27 -1.06 23.61 -7.05
N HIS A 28 -0.44 24.34 -6.13
CA HIS A 28 -1.04 25.52 -5.50
C HIS A 28 -1.25 26.68 -6.48
N ASP A 29 -0.32 26.92 -7.41
CA ASP A 29 -0.48 27.92 -8.48
C ASP A 29 -1.70 27.63 -9.37
N LEU A 30 -2.11 26.35 -9.45
CA LEU A 30 -3.29 25.88 -10.19
C LEU A 30 -4.53 25.72 -9.28
N GLY A 31 -4.46 26.09 -8.00
CA GLY A 31 -5.55 25.93 -7.04
C GLY A 31 -5.82 24.48 -6.63
N LEU A 32 -4.87 23.58 -6.88
CA LEU A 32 -4.92 22.17 -6.49
C LEU A 32 -4.23 21.95 -5.14
N LYS A 33 -4.52 20.80 -4.52
CA LYS A 33 -3.80 20.32 -3.34
C LYS A 33 -2.71 19.32 -3.73
N ALA A 34 -1.61 19.33 -3.01
CA ALA A 34 -0.54 18.35 -3.16
C ALA A 34 -0.45 17.46 -1.91
N GLN A 35 -0.55 16.15 -2.09
CA GLN A 35 -0.41 15.17 -1.01
C GLN A 35 0.92 14.43 -1.15
N LEU A 36 1.65 14.24 -0.05
CA LEU A 36 2.81 13.37 -0.02
C LEU A 36 2.36 11.91 -0.20
N TYR A 37 2.68 11.31 -1.33
CA TYR A 37 2.40 9.90 -1.59
C TYR A 37 3.42 9.00 -0.87
N VAL A 38 2.93 8.06 -0.04
CA VAL A 38 3.77 7.10 0.67
C VAL A 38 3.23 5.68 0.49
N SER A 39 4.04 4.79 -0.08
CA SER A 39 3.74 3.35 -0.08
C SER A 39 4.26 2.74 1.21
N VAL A 40 3.35 2.17 2.01
CA VAL A 40 3.66 1.69 3.37
C VAL A 40 4.06 0.21 3.42
N LEU A 41 3.91 -0.50 2.30
CA LEU A 41 4.17 -1.94 2.15
C LEU A 41 5.23 -2.24 1.09
N ASP A 42 6.11 -1.29 0.78
CA ASP A 42 7.06 -1.40 -0.33
C ASP A 42 8.43 -0.83 0.07
N GLU A 43 9.24 -1.64 0.77
CA GLU A 43 10.58 -1.29 1.26
C GLU A 43 11.72 -1.94 0.46
N GLY A 44 11.37 -2.44 -0.74
CA GLY A 44 12.30 -3.06 -1.67
C GLY A 44 12.78 -4.46 -1.22
N ARG A 45 13.69 -5.05 -1.99
CA ARG A 45 14.18 -6.42 -1.76
C ARG A 45 15.64 -6.62 -2.16
N PRO A 46 16.33 -7.64 -1.64
CA PRO A 46 17.61 -8.06 -2.16
C PRO A 46 17.52 -8.56 -3.61
N LEU A 47 18.63 -8.49 -4.35
CA LEU A 47 18.65 -8.97 -5.73
C LEU A 47 18.53 -10.50 -5.71
N PRO A 48 17.52 -11.09 -6.38
CA PRO A 48 17.37 -12.54 -6.34
C PRO A 48 18.56 -13.26 -7.02
N PRO A 49 18.83 -14.53 -6.64
CA PRO A 49 19.84 -15.35 -7.30
C PRO A 49 19.59 -15.44 -8.81
N ARG A 50 20.67 -15.58 -9.60
CA ARG A 50 20.59 -15.66 -11.08
C ARG A 50 19.53 -16.66 -11.57
N ARG A 51 19.47 -17.85 -10.96
CA ARG A 51 18.50 -18.90 -11.30
C ARG A 51 17.04 -18.47 -11.13
N GLU A 52 16.74 -17.69 -10.09
CA GLU A 52 15.40 -17.12 -9.89
C GLU A 52 15.13 -16.00 -10.89
N ARG A 53 16.13 -15.15 -11.16
CA ARG A 53 16.02 -14.07 -12.15
C ARG A 53 15.80 -14.59 -13.57
N GLU A 54 16.48 -15.65 -13.99
CA GLU A 54 16.29 -16.28 -15.31
C GLU A 54 14.89 -16.87 -15.50
N ARG A 55 14.19 -17.17 -14.39
CA ARG A 55 12.81 -17.66 -14.35
C ARG A 55 11.82 -16.59 -13.85
N SER A 56 12.29 -15.34 -13.73
CA SER A 56 11.63 -14.30 -12.94
C SER A 56 10.17 -14.15 -13.31
N PHE A 57 9.31 -14.22 -12.29
CA PHE A 57 7.85 -14.07 -12.42
C PHE A 57 7.40 -12.60 -12.58
N HIS A 58 8.35 -11.66 -12.62
CA HIS A 58 8.10 -10.31 -13.08
C HIS A 58 7.76 -10.32 -14.56
N ASN A 59 6.91 -9.38 -14.99
CA ASN A 59 6.76 -9.15 -16.42
C ASN A 59 8.12 -8.72 -17.03
N ALA A 60 8.26 -8.88 -18.35
CA ALA A 60 9.51 -8.53 -19.06
C ALA A 60 9.93 -7.05 -18.88
N MET A 61 9.02 -6.19 -18.42
CA MET A 61 9.21 -4.74 -18.24
C MET A 61 9.69 -4.36 -16.82
N HIS A 62 9.62 -5.25 -15.82
CA HIS A 62 9.87 -4.92 -14.42
C HIS A 62 11.21 -5.49 -13.93
N GLY A 63 12.29 -4.86 -14.37
CA GLY A 63 13.56 -4.83 -13.63
C GLY A 63 14.15 -6.20 -13.27
N GLN A 64 14.14 -7.19 -14.17
CA GLN A 64 14.65 -8.55 -13.93
C GLN A 64 16.05 -8.61 -13.29
N HIS A 65 16.87 -7.58 -13.48
CA HIS A 65 18.24 -7.52 -13.00
C HIS A 65 18.51 -6.36 -12.05
N VAL A 66 17.52 -5.52 -11.77
CA VAL A 66 17.62 -4.39 -10.85
C VAL A 66 16.74 -4.63 -9.65
N THR A 67 17.20 -4.15 -8.51
CA THR A 67 16.34 -4.06 -7.34
C THR A 67 16.78 -2.86 -6.53
N TRP A 68 15.89 -2.43 -5.66
CA TRP A 68 16.17 -1.41 -4.68
C TRP A 68 15.77 -1.99 -3.32
N GLN A 69 16.44 -1.54 -2.27
CA GLN A 69 16.12 -1.84 -0.88
C GLN A 69 16.61 -0.66 -0.05
N THR A 70 15.83 -0.23 0.94
CA THR A 70 16.31 0.82 1.84
C THR A 70 17.51 0.32 2.64
N THR A 71 18.42 1.24 3.02
CA THR A 71 19.56 0.88 3.89
C THR A 71 19.07 0.31 5.21
N TRP A 72 18.01 0.89 5.77
CA TRP A 72 17.39 0.42 7.00
C TRP A 72 16.83 -1.00 6.86
N SER A 73 16.02 -1.33 5.84
CA SER A 73 15.45 -2.67 5.72
C SER A 73 16.48 -3.75 5.40
N ARG A 74 17.65 -3.35 4.87
CA ARG A 74 18.81 -4.23 4.67
C ARG A 74 19.55 -4.51 5.99
N GLU A 75 19.66 -3.52 6.86
CA GLU A 75 20.29 -3.63 8.19
C GLU A 75 19.38 -4.31 9.22
N HIS A 76 18.06 -4.32 8.98
CA HIS A 76 17.03 -4.92 9.82
C HIS A 76 16.22 -6.02 9.10
N PRO A 77 16.87 -7.08 8.59
CA PRO A 77 16.18 -8.15 7.84
C PRO A 77 15.16 -8.93 8.68
N GLU A 78 15.28 -8.93 10.01
CA GLU A 78 14.33 -9.49 10.98
C GLU A 78 12.96 -8.78 10.98
N CYS A 79 12.92 -7.52 10.54
CA CYS A 79 11.69 -6.73 10.49
C CYS A 79 10.81 -7.03 9.29
N ASN A 80 11.28 -7.79 8.29
CA ASN A 80 10.44 -8.24 7.17
C ASN A 80 9.43 -9.28 7.67
N VAL A 81 8.22 -9.32 7.12
CA VAL A 81 7.25 -10.36 7.50
C VAL A 81 7.78 -11.75 7.15
N VAL A 82 7.68 -12.67 8.10
CA VAL A 82 8.23 -14.04 7.99
C VAL A 82 7.14 -15.10 8.00
N ASP A 83 7.47 -16.24 7.39
CA ASP A 83 6.63 -17.43 7.46
C ASP A 83 6.64 -18.06 8.86
N ARG A 84 5.72 -19.00 9.09
CA ARG A 84 5.59 -19.70 10.38
C ARG A 84 6.86 -20.44 10.82
N ARG A 85 7.76 -20.78 9.89
CA ARG A 85 9.02 -21.47 10.20
C ARG A 85 10.18 -20.49 10.43
N GLY A 86 9.97 -19.19 10.19
CA GLY A 86 11.02 -18.17 10.19
C GLY A 86 12.01 -18.29 9.03
N THR A 87 11.74 -19.15 8.04
CA THR A 87 12.69 -19.45 6.95
C THR A 87 12.44 -18.60 5.72
N GLY A 88 11.18 -18.35 5.38
CA GLY A 88 10.75 -17.51 4.28
C GLY A 88 10.48 -16.08 4.72
N ARG A 89 10.79 -15.12 3.85
CA ARG A 89 10.50 -13.69 4.03
C ARG A 89 9.72 -13.16 2.84
N GLN A 90 8.72 -12.33 3.11
CA GLN A 90 8.12 -11.50 2.09
C GLN A 90 8.89 -10.19 2.00
N TRP A 91 9.94 -10.19 1.18
CA TRP A 91 10.75 -8.99 0.99
C TRP A 91 9.92 -7.82 0.46
N GLY A 92 10.14 -6.65 1.05
CA GLY A 92 9.42 -5.41 0.74
C GLY A 92 8.30 -5.10 1.72
N VAL A 93 7.88 -6.07 2.54
CA VAL A 93 6.80 -5.91 3.52
C VAL A 93 7.39 -6.00 4.92
N LEU A 94 7.36 -4.89 5.66
CA LEU A 94 7.82 -4.85 7.05
C LEU A 94 6.66 -5.16 8.01
N CYS A 95 6.98 -5.81 9.13
CA CYS A 95 6.03 -6.14 10.18
C CYS A 95 5.81 -4.92 11.11
N TYR A 96 4.62 -4.34 11.06
CA TYR A 96 4.22 -3.21 11.91
C TYR A 96 4.12 -3.56 13.40
N GLY A 97 4.24 -4.84 13.77
CA GLY A 97 4.36 -5.28 15.17
C GLY A 97 5.59 -4.72 15.87
N TYR A 98 6.68 -4.50 15.12
CA TYR A 98 7.90 -3.86 15.59
C TYR A 98 7.69 -2.35 15.77
N PRO A 99 7.87 -1.79 16.99
CA PRO A 99 7.80 -0.34 17.21
C PRO A 99 8.77 0.46 16.34
N GLU A 100 9.95 -0.08 16.05
CA GLU A 100 10.97 0.53 15.21
C GLU A 100 10.53 0.66 13.74
N VAL A 101 9.71 -0.27 13.23
CA VAL A 101 9.13 -0.16 11.88
C VAL A 101 8.11 0.97 11.83
N ARG A 102 7.26 1.09 12.86
CA ARG A 102 6.28 2.19 12.95
C ARG A 102 6.98 3.55 13.07
N ALA A 103 8.00 3.62 13.93
CA ALA A 103 8.81 4.82 14.11
C ALA A 103 9.53 5.22 12.80
N LEU A 104 10.17 4.28 12.10
CA LEU A 104 10.81 4.54 10.80
C LEU A 104 9.86 5.23 9.81
N MET A 105 8.66 4.67 9.64
CA MET A 105 7.68 5.18 8.68
C MET A 105 7.13 6.52 9.12
N ARG A 106 6.76 6.66 10.40
CA ARG A 106 6.25 7.89 10.99
C ARG A 106 7.27 9.02 10.88
N ASP A 107 8.52 8.77 11.23
CA ASP A 107 9.57 9.79 11.24
C ASP A 107 9.95 10.22 9.82
N ARG A 108 9.89 9.29 8.85
CA ARG A 108 10.03 9.60 7.43
C ARG A 108 8.91 10.54 6.95
N ILE A 109 7.66 10.23 7.30
CA ILE A 109 6.49 11.08 6.98
C ILE A 109 6.65 12.47 7.63
N ALA A 110 6.94 12.51 8.93
CA ALA A 110 7.09 13.76 9.68
C ALA A 110 8.14 14.68 9.04
N ARG A 111 9.31 14.13 8.73
CA ARG A 111 10.40 14.88 8.11
C ARG A 111 10.02 15.45 6.74
N LEU A 112 9.35 14.67 5.90
CA LEU A 112 8.97 15.09 4.55
C LEU A 112 7.84 16.12 4.57
N VAL A 113 6.82 15.93 5.42
CA VAL A 113 5.72 16.90 5.54
C VAL A 113 6.19 18.21 6.18
N ALA A 114 7.14 18.17 7.12
CA ALA A 114 7.69 19.39 7.72
C ALA A 114 8.66 20.15 6.80
N GLY A 115 9.30 19.46 5.85
CA GLY A 115 10.29 20.06 4.95
C GLY A 115 9.73 20.69 3.69
N TYR A 116 8.46 20.41 3.35
CA TYR A 116 7.87 20.76 2.06
C TYR A 116 6.40 21.16 2.20
N ASP A 117 5.87 21.89 1.22
CA ASP A 117 4.53 22.47 1.29
C ASP A 117 3.41 21.51 0.82
N PHE A 118 3.41 20.28 1.33
CA PHE A 118 2.31 19.34 1.09
C PHE A 118 1.08 19.70 1.94
N ASP A 119 -0.13 19.55 1.42
CA ASP A 119 -1.40 19.69 2.15
C ASP A 119 -1.69 18.52 3.10
N GLY A 120 -1.01 17.39 2.91
CA GLY A 120 -1.21 16.18 3.68
C GLY A 120 -0.44 14.98 3.14
N VAL A 121 -0.86 13.79 3.55
CA VAL A 121 -0.25 12.51 3.22
C VAL A 121 -1.30 11.58 2.63
N PHE A 122 -0.94 10.92 1.53
CA PHE A 122 -1.69 9.79 0.99
C PHE A 122 -0.91 8.48 1.21
N LEU A 123 -1.44 7.62 2.09
CA LEU A 123 -0.88 6.30 2.34
C LEU A 123 -1.44 5.27 1.34
N CYS A 124 -0.57 4.52 0.70
CA CYS A 124 -0.94 3.50 -0.28
C CYS A 124 -0.57 2.10 0.21
N LEU A 125 -1.57 1.21 0.29
CA LEU A 125 -1.36 -0.22 0.63
C LEU A 125 -0.89 -1.08 -0.56
N ARG A 126 -0.56 -0.48 -1.70
CA ARG A 126 0.07 -1.18 -2.82
C ARG A 126 1.50 -1.58 -2.46
N THR A 127 1.95 -2.70 -3.01
CA THR A 127 3.32 -3.17 -2.88
C THR A 127 3.84 -3.76 -4.20
N GLN A 128 5.17 -3.81 -4.38
CA GLN A 128 5.83 -4.61 -5.42
C GLN A 128 6.36 -5.95 -4.91
N ALA A 129 6.11 -6.27 -3.63
CA ALA A 129 6.55 -7.51 -3.02
C ALA A 129 6.03 -8.73 -3.79
N ARG A 130 6.82 -9.81 -3.74
CA ARG A 130 6.39 -11.08 -4.32
C ARG A 130 5.13 -11.57 -3.57
N PRO A 131 4.08 -12.02 -4.29
CA PRO A 131 2.90 -12.58 -3.67
C PRO A 131 3.24 -13.80 -2.83
N ALA A 132 2.47 -13.97 -1.75
CA ALA A 132 2.49 -15.20 -0.98
C ALA A 132 2.00 -16.39 -1.81
N GLU A 133 2.56 -17.57 -1.53
CA GLU A 133 2.12 -18.84 -2.09
C GLU A 133 0.72 -19.22 -1.58
N PHE A 134 0.38 -18.81 -0.36
CA PHE A 134 -0.98 -18.85 0.19
C PHE A 134 -1.21 -17.66 1.14
N ALA A 135 -2.47 -17.25 1.29
CA ALA A 135 -2.84 -15.96 1.87
C ALA A 135 -2.41 -15.74 3.33
N ASP A 136 -2.26 -16.80 4.14
CA ASP A 136 -1.80 -16.72 5.53
C ASP A 136 -0.37 -17.24 5.69
N GLN A 137 0.48 -17.07 4.66
CA GLN A 137 1.87 -17.55 4.69
C GLN A 137 2.75 -16.76 5.65
N PHE A 138 2.59 -15.43 5.70
CA PHE A 138 3.47 -14.51 6.41
C PHE A 138 2.77 -13.81 7.58
N GLY A 139 3.57 -13.26 8.51
CA GLY A 139 3.06 -12.53 9.68
C GLY A 139 3.36 -13.21 11.03
N PHE A 140 4.33 -14.13 11.04
CA PHE A 140 4.71 -14.92 12.22
C PHE A 140 5.93 -14.35 12.96
N ASN A 141 6.17 -13.04 12.80
CA ASN A 141 7.28 -12.34 13.44
C ASN A 141 7.20 -12.43 14.97
N GLU A 142 8.36 -12.31 15.63
CA GLU A 142 8.46 -12.40 17.09
C GLU A 142 7.49 -11.48 17.86
N PRO A 143 7.30 -10.19 17.53
CA PRO A 143 6.31 -9.37 18.23
C PRO A 143 4.89 -9.89 18.06
N VAL A 144 4.55 -10.49 16.92
CA VAL A 144 3.22 -11.09 16.70
C VAL A 144 3.07 -12.33 17.56
N ARG A 145 4.08 -13.22 17.57
CA ARG A 145 4.09 -14.41 18.41
C ARG A 145 3.95 -14.07 19.88
N ARG A 146 4.79 -13.16 20.38
CA ARG A 146 4.80 -12.75 21.79
C ARG A 146 3.44 -12.19 22.19
N ASP A 147 2.95 -11.17 21.48
CA ASP A 147 1.68 -10.51 21.83
C ASP A 147 0.49 -11.48 21.70
N PHE A 148 0.52 -12.44 20.75
CA PHE A 148 -0.52 -13.46 20.65
C PHE A 148 -0.48 -14.44 21.83
N CYS A 149 0.72 -14.90 22.20
CA CYS A 149 0.93 -15.79 23.33
C CYS A 149 0.51 -15.12 24.65
N GLU A 150 0.86 -13.86 24.86
CA GLU A 150 0.43 -13.07 26.02
C GLU A 150 -1.10 -12.96 26.12
N ARG A 151 -1.81 -12.82 24.99
CA ARG A 151 -3.26 -12.66 24.95
C ARG A 151 -4.04 -13.98 25.09
N THR A 152 -3.46 -15.09 24.64
CA THR A 152 -4.21 -16.35 24.43
C THR A 152 -3.60 -17.55 25.14
N GLY A 153 -2.35 -17.45 25.61
CA GLY A 153 -1.57 -18.56 26.14
C GLY A 153 -1.04 -19.54 25.08
N ARG A 154 -1.16 -19.23 23.78
CA ARG A 154 -0.77 -20.12 22.67
C ARG A 154 0.44 -19.59 21.91
N ASP A 155 1.41 -20.45 21.63
CA ASP A 155 2.53 -20.14 20.73
C ASP A 155 2.16 -20.44 19.26
N ILE A 156 1.92 -19.39 18.47
CA ILE A 156 1.53 -19.49 17.06
C ILE A 156 2.55 -20.23 16.18
N LEU A 157 3.79 -20.42 16.63
CA LEU A 157 4.79 -21.20 15.87
C LEU A 157 4.71 -22.70 16.15
N ARG A 158 4.06 -23.11 17.24
CA ARG A 158 4.11 -24.50 17.75
C ARG A 158 2.75 -25.17 17.85
N GLU A 159 1.69 -24.39 18.02
CA GLU A 159 0.35 -24.88 18.35
C GLU A 159 -0.67 -24.44 17.32
N ASP A 160 -1.79 -25.16 17.23
CA ASP A 160 -2.96 -24.64 16.51
C ASP A 160 -3.53 -23.42 17.24
N PHE A 161 -4.02 -22.45 16.47
CA PHE A 161 -4.49 -21.17 16.99
C PHE A 161 -5.65 -20.64 16.15
N ASP A 162 -6.39 -19.67 16.71
CA ASP A 162 -7.44 -18.96 16.00
C ASP A 162 -6.83 -18.01 14.96
N LEU A 163 -6.99 -18.38 13.68
CA LEU A 163 -6.49 -17.60 12.54
C LEU A 163 -7.09 -16.19 12.49
N GLN A 164 -8.37 -16.02 12.84
CA GLN A 164 -9.00 -14.71 12.80
C GLN A 164 -8.47 -13.81 13.92
N ALA A 165 -8.28 -14.35 15.11
CA ALA A 165 -7.63 -13.61 16.20
C ALA A 165 -6.22 -13.15 15.80
N TRP A 166 -5.47 -13.97 15.07
CA TRP A 166 -4.12 -13.62 14.60
C TRP A 166 -4.15 -12.56 13.50
N ARG A 167 -5.07 -12.65 12.53
CA ARG A 167 -5.27 -11.61 11.50
C ARG A 167 -5.65 -10.27 12.14
N ASN A 168 -6.55 -10.29 13.13
CA ASN A 168 -6.96 -9.09 13.86
C ASN A 168 -5.80 -8.48 14.66
N LEU A 169 -4.96 -9.32 15.30
CA LEU A 169 -3.74 -8.86 15.96
C LEU A 169 -2.83 -8.12 14.99
N GLN A 170 -2.58 -8.69 13.80
CA GLN A 170 -1.76 -8.04 12.79
C GLN A 170 -2.34 -6.71 12.30
N ALA A 171 -3.67 -6.64 12.08
CA ALA A 171 -4.35 -5.41 11.70
C ALA A 171 -4.20 -4.31 12.76
N SER A 172 -4.29 -4.69 14.04
CA SER A 172 -4.19 -3.74 15.16
C SER A 172 -2.87 -2.96 15.19
N TYR A 173 -1.77 -3.56 14.70
CA TYR A 173 -0.49 -2.86 14.61
C TYR A 173 -0.47 -1.76 13.56
N PHE A 174 -1.14 -1.98 12.43
CA PHE A 174 -1.26 -0.95 11.40
C PHE A 174 -2.20 0.16 11.85
N THR A 175 -3.31 -0.17 12.52
CA THR A 175 -4.18 0.83 13.16
C THR A 175 -3.43 1.65 14.19
N ARG A 176 -2.54 1.02 14.99
CA ARG A 176 -1.66 1.76 15.92
C ARG A 176 -0.74 2.72 15.17
N PHE A 177 -0.12 2.29 14.07
CA PHE A 177 0.68 3.17 13.21
C PHE A 177 -0.14 4.36 12.69
N LEU A 178 -1.38 4.17 12.25
CA LEU A 178 -2.24 5.27 11.80
C LEU A 178 -2.54 6.27 12.93
N ARG A 179 -2.71 5.81 14.18
CA ARG A 179 -2.83 6.72 15.34
C ARG A 179 -1.56 7.55 15.51
N GLU A 180 -0.39 6.91 15.49
CA GLU A 180 0.90 7.59 15.62
C GLU A 180 1.13 8.61 14.49
N VAL A 181 0.69 8.32 13.26
CA VAL A 181 0.75 9.28 12.13
C VAL A 181 -0.27 10.41 12.31
N ARG A 182 -1.48 10.13 12.79
CA ARG A 182 -2.50 11.16 13.03
C ARG A 182 -2.05 12.15 14.11
N GLU A 183 -1.37 11.66 15.15
CA GLU A 183 -0.81 12.49 16.24
C GLU A 183 0.20 13.52 15.72
N ILE A 184 1.04 13.17 14.74
CA ILE A 184 2.02 14.11 14.16
C ILE A 184 1.38 15.07 13.15
N LEU A 185 0.34 14.66 12.41
CA LEU A 185 -0.25 15.49 11.36
C LEU A 185 -1.28 16.49 11.91
N ARG A 186 -2.08 16.10 12.90
CA ARG A 186 -3.20 16.91 13.41
C ARG A 186 -2.77 18.32 13.88
N PRO A 187 -1.68 18.51 14.65
CA PRO A 187 -1.25 19.84 15.08
C PRO A 187 -0.84 20.77 13.93
N THR A 188 -0.48 20.19 12.78
CA THR A 188 -0.02 20.94 11.60
C THR A 188 -1.16 21.26 10.62
N GLY A 189 -2.38 20.80 10.89
CA GLY A 189 -3.53 20.97 9.99
C GLY A 189 -3.45 20.15 8.69
N LYS A 190 -2.47 19.24 8.58
CA LYS A 190 -2.24 18.41 7.39
C LYS A 190 -3.17 17.19 7.37
N THR A 191 -3.67 16.83 6.18
CA THR A 191 -4.63 15.73 6.03
C THR A 191 -3.97 14.35 5.98
N LEU A 192 -4.69 13.30 6.37
CA LEU A 192 -4.32 11.90 6.18
C LEU A 192 -5.35 11.17 5.33
N SER A 193 -4.96 10.79 4.12
CA SER A 193 -5.75 9.97 3.20
C SER A 193 -5.14 8.57 3.10
N ILE A 194 -5.98 7.55 2.91
CA ILE A 194 -5.50 6.17 2.72
C ILE A 194 -6.19 5.46 1.56
N GLY A 195 -5.41 4.81 0.70
CA GLY A 195 -5.87 3.96 -0.38
C GLY A 195 -5.92 2.48 0.01
N VAL A 196 -7.10 1.87 -0.06
CA VAL A 196 -7.35 0.47 0.29
C VAL A 196 -8.06 -0.30 -0.83
N PRO A 197 -7.82 -1.61 -0.96
CA PRO A 197 -8.66 -2.47 -1.80
C PRO A 197 -10.11 -2.50 -1.30
N PRO A 198 -11.06 -2.94 -2.15
CA PRO A 198 -12.43 -3.11 -1.71
C PRO A 198 -12.51 -4.18 -0.62
N GLY A 199 -13.39 -3.95 0.36
CA GLY A 199 -13.66 -4.91 1.44
C GLY A 199 -12.81 -4.67 2.68
N ASP A 200 -12.53 -5.75 3.41
CA ASP A 200 -11.96 -5.74 4.75
C ASP A 200 -10.57 -6.39 4.82
N ILE A 201 -9.99 -6.75 3.66
CA ILE A 201 -8.73 -7.49 3.56
C ILE A 201 -7.88 -6.93 2.42
N VAL A 202 -6.56 -6.86 2.62
CA VAL A 202 -5.63 -6.35 1.60
C VAL A 202 -5.59 -7.23 0.34
N GLY A 203 -5.70 -8.55 0.52
CA GLY A 203 -5.67 -9.51 -0.57
C GLY A 203 -4.27 -9.67 -1.17
N PRO A 204 -4.16 -10.24 -2.38
CA PRO A 204 -2.87 -10.40 -3.03
C PRO A 204 -2.23 -9.03 -3.31
N PRO A 205 -0.92 -8.86 -3.07
CA PRO A 205 0.06 -9.92 -2.89
C PRO A 205 0.39 -10.20 -1.41
N ILE A 206 -0.22 -9.48 -0.47
CA ILE A 206 0.14 -9.52 0.95
C ILE A 206 -0.45 -10.74 1.66
N GLY A 207 -1.76 -10.97 1.51
CA GLY A 207 -2.45 -12.04 2.24
C GLY A 207 -3.80 -11.63 2.82
N ASN A 208 -4.29 -12.41 3.78
CA ASN A 208 -5.54 -12.14 4.52
C ASN A 208 -5.37 -11.10 5.64
N TRP A 209 -4.50 -10.11 5.43
CA TRP A 209 -4.31 -9.03 6.40
C TRP A 209 -5.56 -8.15 6.45
N ALA A 210 -6.21 -8.11 7.61
CA ALA A 210 -7.43 -7.34 7.80
C ALA A 210 -7.17 -5.83 7.80
N ILE A 211 -8.14 -5.10 7.28
CA ILE A 211 -8.17 -3.64 7.16
C ILE A 211 -9.26 -3.12 8.10
N GLU A 212 -8.87 -2.40 9.15
CA GLU A 212 -9.81 -1.88 10.14
C GLU A 212 -10.37 -0.50 9.76
N TRP A 213 -10.73 -0.29 8.49
CA TRP A 213 -11.13 1.03 7.98
C TRP A 213 -12.33 1.62 8.72
N ARG A 214 -13.26 0.78 9.20
CA ARG A 214 -14.38 1.23 10.06
C ARG A 214 -13.88 1.85 11.36
N THR A 215 -12.87 1.26 11.99
CA THR A 215 -12.21 1.82 13.18
C THR A 215 -11.48 3.11 12.85
N TRP A 216 -10.80 3.17 11.70
CA TRP A 216 -10.08 4.38 11.29
C TRP A 216 -11.02 5.57 11.08
N VAL A 217 -12.19 5.32 10.50
CA VAL A 217 -13.27 6.31 10.34
C VAL A 217 -13.89 6.68 11.68
N ALA A 218 -14.27 5.69 12.50
CA ALA A 218 -14.92 5.92 13.78
C ALA A 218 -14.07 6.76 14.74
N ASP A 219 -12.76 6.55 14.73
CA ASP A 219 -11.80 7.22 15.62
C ASP A 219 -11.21 8.51 15.04
N GLY A 220 -11.61 8.92 13.84
CA GLY A 220 -11.11 10.13 13.18
C GLY A 220 -9.60 10.07 12.88
N LEU A 221 -9.10 8.88 12.52
CA LEU A 221 -7.70 8.66 12.16
C LEU A 221 -7.36 9.20 10.78
N ILE A 222 -8.32 9.11 9.85
CA ILE A 222 -8.17 9.53 8.46
C ILE A 222 -9.18 10.63 8.12
N ASP A 223 -8.83 11.47 7.15
CA ASP A 223 -9.71 12.50 6.58
C ASP A 223 -10.33 12.04 5.25
N GLU A 224 -9.72 11.07 4.57
CA GLU A 224 -10.23 10.51 3.32
C GLU A 224 -9.88 9.03 3.16
N LEU A 225 -10.88 8.25 2.73
CA LEU A 225 -10.74 6.85 2.34
C LEU A 225 -10.85 6.74 0.82
N VAL A 226 -9.84 6.17 0.18
CA VAL A 226 -9.86 5.87 -1.26
C VAL A 226 -10.00 4.36 -1.46
N VAL A 227 -11.14 3.92 -1.96
CA VAL A 227 -11.47 2.50 -2.14
C VAL A 227 -11.25 2.05 -3.59
N ASP A 228 -11.43 0.76 -3.84
CA ASP A 228 -11.22 0.14 -5.17
C ASP A 228 -9.74 0.19 -5.61
N GLN A 229 -8.80 0.27 -4.66
CA GLN A 229 -7.37 0.21 -4.97
C GLN A 229 -6.93 -1.22 -5.29
N ASN A 230 -5.97 -1.35 -6.20
CA ASN A 230 -5.36 -2.62 -6.52
C ASN A 230 -3.94 -2.69 -5.94
N SER A 231 -3.74 -3.52 -4.91
CA SER A 231 -2.45 -3.67 -4.24
C SER A 231 -1.40 -4.43 -5.08
N SER A 232 -1.83 -5.12 -6.15
CA SER A 232 -1.01 -5.98 -7.02
C SER A 232 -0.73 -5.43 -8.43
N GLN A 233 -1.22 -4.24 -8.76
CA GLN A 233 -1.13 -3.67 -10.11
C GLN A 233 -0.31 -2.38 -10.11
N CYS A 234 0.45 -2.13 -11.18
CA CYS A 234 1.14 -0.85 -11.37
C CYS A 234 0.15 0.20 -11.91
N PRO A 235 -0.10 1.33 -11.21
CA PRO A 235 -1.08 2.33 -11.65
C PRO A 235 -0.62 3.09 -12.91
N SER A 236 0.68 3.16 -13.13
CA SER A 236 1.26 3.85 -14.28
C SER A 236 1.18 3.00 -15.55
N MET A 237 1.52 1.71 -15.46
CA MET A 237 1.65 0.83 -16.63
C MET A 237 0.49 -0.16 -16.79
N TRP A 238 -0.43 -0.24 -15.83
CA TRP A 238 -1.59 -1.15 -15.84
C TRP A 238 -1.29 -2.64 -15.97
N HIS A 239 -0.03 -3.04 -15.84
CA HIS A 239 0.31 -4.44 -15.81
C HIS A 239 0.19 -4.99 -14.39
N GLN A 240 -0.18 -6.26 -14.32
CA GLN A 240 0.00 -7.05 -13.11
C GLN A 240 1.49 -7.13 -12.80
N LEU A 241 1.87 -6.85 -11.55
CA LEU A 241 3.28 -6.94 -11.14
C LEU A 241 3.73 -8.41 -11.14
N TRP A 242 2.80 -9.32 -10.84
CA TRP A 242 3.04 -10.75 -10.71
C TRP A 242 1.91 -11.58 -11.37
N PRO A 243 1.74 -11.50 -12.71
CA PRO A 243 0.61 -12.13 -13.41
C PRO A 243 0.56 -13.66 -13.26
N MET A 244 1.72 -14.29 -13.03
CA MET A 244 1.87 -15.74 -12.95
C MET A 244 1.78 -16.30 -11.52
N HIS A 245 1.64 -15.45 -10.50
CA HIS A 245 1.66 -15.89 -9.11
C HIS A 245 0.60 -15.14 -8.31
N ARG A 246 -0.48 -15.85 -7.93
CA ARG A 246 -1.57 -15.25 -7.14
C ARG A 246 -1.91 -16.00 -5.86
N GLY A 247 -1.13 -17.04 -5.53
CA GLY A 247 -1.34 -17.89 -4.35
C GLY A 247 -2.76 -18.48 -4.26
N TYR A 248 -3.12 -19.05 -3.11
CA TYR A 248 -4.47 -19.51 -2.80
C TYR A 248 -4.88 -19.19 -1.34
N GLY A 249 -6.14 -19.44 -0.98
CA GLY A 249 -6.61 -19.28 0.40
C GLY A 249 -7.01 -17.86 0.80
N TYR A 250 -7.14 -16.95 -0.16
CA TYR A 250 -7.63 -15.59 0.09
C TYR A 250 -9.10 -15.60 0.45
N LEU A 251 -9.47 -14.82 1.46
CA LEU A 251 -10.86 -14.63 1.86
C LEU A 251 -11.56 -13.57 1.02
N GLN A 252 -10.82 -12.56 0.55
CA GLN A 252 -11.29 -11.54 -0.39
C GLN A 252 -10.18 -11.21 -1.38
N ASN A 253 -10.55 -10.86 -2.61
CA ASN A 253 -9.59 -10.46 -3.64
C ASN A 253 -10.20 -9.48 -4.64
N GLY A 254 -9.70 -8.25 -4.67
CA GLY A 254 -10.15 -7.21 -5.62
C GLY A 254 -9.70 -7.43 -7.07
N LEU A 255 -8.93 -8.47 -7.38
CA LEU A 255 -8.49 -8.77 -8.74
C LEU A 255 -9.53 -9.58 -9.55
N ASP A 256 -10.30 -10.40 -8.87
CA ASP A 256 -11.31 -11.30 -9.44
C ASP A 256 -12.65 -11.22 -8.68
N ASP A 257 -12.80 -10.19 -7.85
CA ASP A 257 -13.97 -9.90 -7.03
C ASP A 257 -14.37 -11.05 -6.08
N LEU A 258 -13.42 -11.91 -5.69
CA LEU A 258 -13.66 -13.03 -4.77
C LEU A 258 -14.27 -12.53 -3.44
N HIS A 259 -15.47 -13.03 -3.13
CA HIS A 259 -16.25 -12.70 -1.93
C HIS A 259 -16.39 -11.19 -1.66
N LEU A 260 -16.43 -10.39 -2.73
CA LEU A 260 -16.70 -8.97 -2.67
C LEU A 260 -18.09 -8.71 -3.29
N PRO A 261 -18.94 -7.92 -2.63
CA PRO A 261 -20.17 -7.48 -3.26
C PRO A 261 -19.84 -6.52 -4.42
N PRO A 262 -20.76 -6.35 -5.39
CA PRO A 262 -20.63 -5.31 -6.41
C PRO A 262 -20.35 -3.95 -5.77
N LEU A 263 -19.46 -3.15 -6.38
CA LEU A 263 -19.02 -1.89 -5.79
C LEU A 263 -20.19 -0.95 -5.42
N ALA A 264 -21.21 -0.83 -6.26
CA ALA A 264 -22.40 -0.01 -5.98
C ALA A 264 -23.17 -0.49 -4.72
N GLU A 265 -23.22 -1.80 -4.50
CA GLU A 265 -23.81 -2.39 -3.31
C GLU A 265 -22.95 -2.09 -2.08
N ALA A 266 -21.62 -2.28 -2.17
CA ALA A 266 -20.69 -1.97 -1.09
C ALA A 266 -20.76 -0.49 -0.65
N LEU A 267 -20.82 0.44 -1.63
CA LEU A 267 -20.98 1.87 -1.38
C LEU A 267 -22.23 2.17 -0.56
N THR A 268 -23.33 1.49 -0.87
CA THR A 268 -24.63 1.73 -0.21
C THR A 268 -24.73 1.04 1.15
N ARG A 269 -24.30 -0.22 1.24
CA ARG A 269 -24.54 -1.08 2.41
C ARG A 269 -23.44 -0.99 3.46
N ASP A 270 -22.20 -0.77 3.04
CA ASP A 270 -21.04 -0.80 3.93
C ASP A 270 -20.48 0.61 4.17
N TYR A 271 -20.03 1.28 3.11
CA TYR A 271 -19.35 2.58 3.25
C TYR A 271 -20.30 3.69 3.68
N GLY A 272 -21.48 3.80 3.07
CA GLY A 272 -22.49 4.81 3.39
C GLY A 272 -22.79 4.91 4.89
N PRO A 273 -23.24 3.82 5.54
CA PRO A 273 -23.52 3.82 6.97
C PRO A 273 -22.30 4.11 7.84
N ALA A 274 -21.12 3.58 7.47
CA ALA A 274 -19.91 3.75 8.27
C ALA A 274 -19.35 5.18 8.24
N LEU A 275 -19.51 5.91 7.12
CA LEU A 275 -18.99 7.27 6.96
C LEU A 275 -20.02 8.36 7.33
N SER A 276 -21.30 8.01 7.44
CA SER A 276 -22.38 8.96 7.75
C SER A 276 -22.08 9.76 9.03
N GLY A 277 -22.04 11.09 8.90
CA GLY A 277 -21.80 12.02 10.01
C GLY A 277 -20.35 12.04 10.56
N ARG A 278 -19.38 11.39 9.89
CA ARG A 278 -17.99 11.27 10.39
C ARG A 278 -17.00 12.27 9.81
N GLY A 279 -17.40 13.07 8.81
CA GLY A 279 -16.53 14.07 8.17
C GLY A 279 -15.39 13.47 7.33
N VAL A 280 -15.38 12.16 7.11
CA VAL A 280 -14.41 11.46 6.26
C VAL A 280 -14.94 11.46 4.82
N ARG A 281 -14.11 11.89 3.86
CA ARG A 281 -14.45 11.81 2.44
C ARG A 281 -14.26 10.39 1.91
N LEU A 282 -15.12 9.95 1.01
CA LEU A 282 -14.94 8.72 0.25
C LEU A 282 -14.62 9.03 -1.19
N SER A 283 -13.51 8.52 -1.70
CA SER A 283 -13.20 8.58 -3.13
C SER A 283 -13.08 7.19 -3.72
N VAL A 284 -13.52 7.02 -4.96
CA VAL A 284 -13.44 5.73 -5.66
C VAL A 284 -12.30 5.75 -6.65
N ALA A 285 -11.35 4.83 -6.52
CA ALA A 285 -10.26 4.70 -7.47
C ALA A 285 -10.76 4.17 -8.81
N ARG A 286 -10.51 4.94 -9.87
CA ARG A 286 -10.76 4.55 -11.27
C ARG A 286 -9.47 4.34 -12.05
N GLN A 287 -8.33 4.51 -11.38
CA GLN A 287 -7.02 4.31 -11.96
C GLN A 287 -6.71 2.88 -12.42
N TRP A 288 -7.64 1.92 -12.25
CA TRP A 288 -7.49 0.51 -12.62
C TRP A 288 -8.53 0.03 -13.63
N ARG A 289 -9.39 0.93 -14.09
CA ARG A 289 -10.56 0.62 -14.92
C ARG A 289 -10.54 1.52 -16.14
N GLU A 290 -11.02 1.01 -17.27
CA GLU A 290 -11.16 1.84 -18.46
C GLU A 290 -12.06 3.04 -18.17
N ARG A 291 -11.75 4.17 -18.81
CA ARG A 291 -12.56 5.38 -18.65
C ARG A 291 -13.94 5.12 -19.20
N SER A 292 -14.96 5.43 -18.41
CA SER A 292 -16.35 5.25 -18.78
C SER A 292 -17.16 6.38 -18.15
N ALA A 293 -17.55 7.36 -18.98
CA ALA A 293 -18.32 8.50 -18.51
C ALA A 293 -19.63 8.08 -17.83
N ALA A 294 -20.28 7.02 -18.32
CA ALA A 294 -21.52 6.50 -17.73
C ALA A 294 -21.27 5.87 -16.35
N GLU A 295 -20.24 5.03 -16.19
CA GLU A 295 -19.91 4.45 -14.89
C GLU A 295 -19.44 5.51 -13.88
N GLU A 296 -18.60 6.44 -14.33
CA GLU A 296 -18.08 7.53 -13.50
C GLU A 296 -19.21 8.45 -13.02
N ALA A 297 -20.17 8.79 -13.89
CA ALA A 297 -21.36 9.55 -13.50
C ALA A 297 -22.23 8.77 -12.52
N ALA A 298 -22.42 7.46 -12.73
CA ALA A 298 -23.19 6.62 -11.81
C ALA A 298 -22.54 6.50 -10.42
N LEU A 299 -21.20 6.44 -10.34
CA LEU A 299 -20.47 6.47 -9.08
C LEU A 299 -20.59 7.81 -8.37
N LEU A 300 -20.45 8.92 -9.10
CA LEU A 300 -20.60 10.27 -8.53
C LEU A 300 -22.04 10.59 -8.10
N ALA A 301 -23.03 9.88 -8.65
CA ALA A 301 -24.42 10.00 -8.22
C ALA A 301 -24.70 9.32 -6.86
N GLN A 302 -23.78 8.49 -6.35
CA GLN A 302 -23.91 7.86 -5.04
C GLN A 302 -23.68 8.89 -3.92
N PRO A 303 -24.61 9.08 -2.97
CA PRO A 303 -24.51 10.14 -1.96
C PRO A 303 -23.25 10.10 -1.08
N VAL A 304 -22.68 8.91 -0.87
CA VAL A 304 -21.47 8.73 -0.05
C VAL A 304 -20.19 9.12 -0.81
N VAL A 305 -20.20 9.11 -2.15
CA VAL A 305 -19.01 9.32 -2.97
C VAL A 305 -18.72 10.82 -3.10
N SER A 306 -17.55 11.23 -2.59
CA SER A 306 -17.05 12.60 -2.64
C SER A 306 -16.20 12.90 -3.88
N GLY A 307 -15.68 11.88 -4.55
CA GLY A 307 -14.83 12.07 -5.73
C GLY A 307 -14.32 10.77 -6.36
N LEU A 308 -13.58 10.91 -7.46
CA LEU A 308 -12.94 9.83 -8.20
C LEU A 308 -11.43 10.06 -8.22
N VAL A 309 -10.65 8.97 -8.12
CA VAL A 309 -9.17 9.03 -8.16
C VAL A 309 -8.65 8.39 -9.43
N PHE A 310 -7.80 9.10 -10.17
CA PHE A 310 -7.26 8.67 -11.44
C PHE A 310 -5.73 8.64 -11.41
N SER A 311 -5.14 7.80 -12.27
CA SER A 311 -3.72 7.85 -12.63
C SER A 311 -3.62 8.52 -14.00
N THR A 312 -2.86 9.60 -14.08
CA THR A 312 -2.72 10.37 -15.32
C THR A 312 -1.70 9.73 -16.27
N PHE A 313 -0.71 9.01 -15.73
CA PHE A 313 0.42 8.50 -16.51
C PHE A 313 0.00 7.72 -17.76
N ARG A 314 -0.99 6.82 -17.65
CA ARG A 314 -1.43 6.00 -18.79
C ARG A 314 -2.03 6.83 -19.92
N HIS A 315 -2.92 7.76 -19.55
CA HIS A 315 -3.66 8.56 -20.52
C HIS A 315 -2.77 9.65 -21.12
N ASP A 316 -1.77 10.11 -20.37
CA ASP A 316 -0.82 11.12 -20.82
C ASP A 316 0.36 10.54 -21.61
N ASN A 317 0.63 9.22 -21.47
CA ASN A 317 1.79 8.56 -22.10
C ASN A 317 1.41 7.34 -22.99
N PRO A 318 0.38 7.41 -23.85
CA PRO A 318 -0.12 6.24 -24.59
C PRO A 318 0.94 5.66 -25.53
N GLY A 319 1.74 6.51 -26.16
CA GLY A 319 2.80 6.08 -27.07
C GLY A 319 3.93 5.33 -26.36
N ALA A 320 4.24 5.69 -25.12
CA ALA A 320 5.27 5.00 -24.35
C ALA A 320 4.78 3.62 -23.88
N ILE A 321 3.51 3.51 -23.49
CA ILE A 321 2.85 2.22 -23.20
C ILE A 321 2.81 1.32 -24.44
N ALA A 322 2.40 1.85 -25.59
CA ALA A 322 2.30 1.07 -26.83
C ALA A 322 3.65 0.49 -27.29
N ARG A 323 4.76 1.19 -27.03
CA ARG A 323 6.10 0.69 -27.38
C ARG A 323 6.55 -0.49 -26.54
N GLY A 324 6.04 -0.63 -25.31
CA GLY A 324 6.46 -1.70 -24.40
C GLY A 324 7.96 -1.68 -24.02
N THR A 325 8.66 -0.57 -24.29
CA THR A 325 10.12 -0.43 -24.07
C THR A 325 10.46 0.28 -22.77
N PHE A 326 9.55 0.33 -21.81
CA PHE A 326 9.85 0.83 -20.48
C PHE A 326 10.81 -0.12 -19.78
N VAL A 327 12.09 0.22 -19.81
CA VAL A 327 13.11 -0.37 -18.94
C VAL A 327 13.30 0.63 -17.81
N ALA A 328 12.70 0.33 -16.66
CA ALA A 328 12.90 1.10 -15.42
C ALA A 328 14.28 0.84 -14.82
#